data_AF-A0A7Y9XJC4-F1
#
_entry.id   AF-A0A7Y9XJC4-F1
#
_cell.length_a   1.000
_cell.length_b   1.000
_cell.length_c   1.000
_cell.angle_alpha   90.00
_cell.angle_beta   90.00
_cell.angle_gamma   90.00
#
_symmetry.space_group_name_H-M   'P 1'
#
loop_
_entity.id
_entity.type
_entity.pdbx_description
1 polymer ?
#
loop_
_entity_poly.entity_id
_entity_poly.type
_entity_poly.pdbx_seq_one_letter_code
_entity_poly.pdbx_strand_id
1 'polypeptide(L)'
;MNLTVPNEAEAKRVQSILNKRKLQADFSNSMLIERKVPQIKLGSKFDGIKVWKCIAKSAISGFVLLYGNERALAVIDRDVRDAIICGEPAINEFCGWDFVNPWPTISKIEPHHKCIGAELSGFEHSLIVTEVGDLTVAFIEIFGGWRFSVALGPATGIPFRGVAINPRSVSPARFVIEGTAPSSYVPRTPESFRAEHSFTMAANKTASDHVLEQWSVESHAENRSRLTQDLNTKLGAAETEEEQEAIIGEFIRKVATLEQGEAWETALNLTFGDNE
;
A
#
# COMPACT_ATOMS: atom_id res chain seq x y z
N MET A 1 -40.60 -4.12 4.30
CA MET A 1 -39.23 -3.96 4.85
C MET A 1 -38.44 -5.17 4.39
N ASN A 2 -37.41 -4.97 3.57
CA ASN A 2 -36.65 -6.08 3.00
C ASN A 2 -35.51 -6.43 3.95
N LEU A 3 -35.58 -7.63 4.54
CA LEU A 3 -34.51 -8.16 5.39
C LEU A 3 -33.59 -9.03 4.53
N THR A 4 -32.30 -8.71 4.50
CA THR A 4 -31.30 -9.51 3.77
C THR A 4 -30.55 -10.39 4.76
N VAL A 5 -30.32 -11.65 4.38
CA VAL A 5 -29.69 -12.69 5.22
C VAL A 5 -28.59 -13.40 4.42
N PRO A 6 -27.49 -13.83 5.07
CA PRO A 6 -26.29 -14.30 4.39
C PRO A 6 -26.39 -15.71 3.79
N ASN A 7 -27.34 -16.56 4.24
CA ASN A 7 -27.54 -17.89 3.70
C ASN A 7 -28.97 -18.40 3.97
N GLU A 8 -29.34 -19.52 3.36
CA GLU A 8 -30.68 -20.12 3.46
C GLU A 8 -31.03 -20.56 4.89
N ALA A 9 -30.06 -21.09 5.66
CA ALA A 9 -30.27 -21.50 7.04
C ALA A 9 -30.69 -20.30 7.92
N GLU A 10 -30.04 -19.15 7.70
CA GLU A 10 -30.33 -17.91 8.40
C GLU A 10 -31.65 -17.28 7.91
N ALA A 11 -31.98 -17.42 6.63
CA ALA A 11 -33.30 -17.04 6.10
C ALA A 11 -34.44 -17.81 6.78
N LYS A 12 -34.29 -19.14 6.89
CA LYS A 12 -35.25 -20.01 7.60
C LYS A 12 -35.33 -19.66 9.09
N ARG A 13 -34.20 -19.34 9.73
CA ARG A 13 -34.15 -18.91 11.14
C ARG A 13 -34.89 -17.60 11.36
N VAL A 14 -34.63 -16.59 10.53
CA VAL A 14 -35.28 -15.27 10.61
C VAL A 14 -36.77 -15.38 10.31
N GLN A 15 -37.17 -16.16 9.31
CA GLN A 15 -38.58 -16.42 9.01
C GLN A 15 -39.30 -17.09 10.19
N SER A 16 -38.66 -18.07 10.84
CA SER A 16 -39.20 -18.70 12.06
C SER A 16 -39.42 -17.70 13.19
N ILE A 17 -38.49 -16.74 13.39
CA ILE A 17 -38.61 -15.69 14.40
C ILE A 17 -39.75 -14.72 14.06
N LEU A 18 -39.89 -14.32 12.81
CA LEU A 18 -40.94 -13.40 12.35
C LEU A 18 -42.34 -14.02 12.47
N ASN A 19 -42.48 -15.29 12.07
CA ASN A 19 -43.72 -16.05 12.21
C ASN A 19 -44.12 -16.21 13.70
N LYS A 20 -43.16 -16.47 14.59
CA LYS A 20 -43.40 -16.50 16.05
C LYS A 20 -43.87 -15.16 16.62
N ARG A 21 -43.51 -14.04 15.98
CA ARG A 21 -43.95 -12.69 16.34
C ARG A 21 -45.24 -12.26 15.63
N LYS A 22 -45.95 -13.19 14.96
CA LYS A 22 -47.16 -12.95 14.16
C LYS A 22 -46.98 -11.91 13.04
N LEU A 23 -45.75 -11.71 12.58
CA LEU A 23 -45.46 -10.91 11.40
C LEU A 23 -45.42 -11.88 10.21
N GLN A 24 -46.38 -11.77 9.28
CA GLN A 24 -46.37 -12.56 8.06
C GLN A 24 -45.16 -12.15 7.22
N ALA A 25 -44.24 -13.09 7.03
CA ALA A 25 -43.05 -12.93 6.20
C ALA A 25 -43.08 -14.00 5.11
N ASP A 26 -43.44 -13.60 3.90
CA ASP A 26 -43.36 -14.46 2.74
C ASP A 26 -41.90 -14.57 2.27
N PHE A 27 -41.51 -15.78 1.89
CA PHE A 27 -40.21 -16.03 1.30
C PHE A 27 -40.26 -15.59 -0.17
N SER A 28 -40.01 -14.30 -0.42
CA SER A 28 -39.81 -13.82 -1.78
C SER A 28 -38.39 -14.19 -2.23
N ASN A 29 -38.32 -15.10 -3.22
CA ASN A 29 -37.14 -15.53 -3.98
C ASN A 29 -35.78 -15.30 -3.30
N SER A 30 -35.23 -16.36 -2.69
CA SER A 30 -33.80 -16.39 -2.37
C SER A 30 -33.00 -16.40 -3.66
N MET A 31 -32.48 -15.25 -4.07
CA MET A 31 -31.42 -15.22 -5.06
C MET A 31 -30.10 -15.48 -4.33
N LEU A 32 -29.42 -16.56 -4.70
CA LEU A 32 -28.03 -16.78 -4.35
C LEU A 32 -27.22 -15.71 -5.08
N ILE A 33 -26.98 -14.56 -4.46
CA ILE A 33 -26.18 -13.51 -5.06
C ILE A 33 -24.71 -13.88 -4.85
N GLU A 34 -24.18 -14.75 -5.71
CA GLU A 34 -22.76 -15.00 -5.83
C GLU A 34 -22.16 -13.86 -6.68
N ARG A 35 -21.43 -12.95 -6.03
CA ARG A 35 -21.11 -11.59 -6.54
C ARG A 35 -19.69 -11.50 -7.08
N LYS A 36 -19.49 -10.66 -8.09
CA LYS A 36 -18.18 -10.06 -8.39
C LYS A 36 -17.83 -9.01 -7.33
N VAL A 37 -16.54 -8.90 -7.00
CA VAL A 37 -16.04 -7.88 -6.07
C VAL A 37 -16.40 -6.48 -6.63
N PRO A 38 -17.06 -5.59 -5.86
CA PRO A 38 -17.43 -4.27 -6.34
C PRO A 38 -16.19 -3.45 -6.73
N GLN A 39 -16.33 -2.54 -7.69
CA GLN A 39 -15.25 -1.61 -8.02
C GLN A 39 -14.93 -0.71 -6.81
N ILE A 40 -13.77 -0.92 -6.20
CA ILE A 40 -13.29 -0.09 -5.09
C ILE A 40 -12.57 1.12 -5.68
N LYS A 41 -13.11 2.31 -5.46
CA LYS A 41 -12.39 3.57 -5.74
C LYS A 41 -11.47 3.88 -4.58
N LEU A 42 -10.18 3.61 -4.76
CA LEU A 42 -9.13 3.99 -3.81
C LEU A 42 -8.63 5.39 -4.16
N GLY A 43 -8.56 6.27 -3.15
CA GLY A 43 -7.97 7.59 -3.25
C GLY A 43 -7.00 7.81 -2.10
N SER A 44 -5.76 8.12 -2.42
CA SER A 44 -4.73 8.48 -1.43
C SER A 44 -4.46 9.98 -1.49
N LYS A 45 -4.51 10.66 -0.33
CA LYS A 45 -4.19 12.08 -0.22
C LYS A 45 -2.82 12.25 0.45
N PHE A 46 -1.79 12.42 -0.37
CA PHE A 46 -0.44 12.78 0.07
C PHE A 46 -0.21 14.28 -0.15
N ASP A 47 -1.06 15.09 0.49
CA ASP A 47 -0.97 16.54 0.39
C ASP A 47 -1.12 17.16 1.78
N GLY A 48 -0.18 18.03 2.10
CA GLY A 48 -0.23 18.89 3.27
C GLY A 48 0.98 18.80 4.20
N ILE A 49 1.06 19.82 5.06
CA ILE A 49 2.15 20.05 6.01
C ILE A 49 2.46 18.85 6.92
N LYS A 50 1.46 18.00 7.22
CA LYS A 50 1.65 16.81 8.06
C LYS A 50 2.54 15.77 7.39
N VAL A 51 2.40 15.57 6.07
CA VAL A 51 3.24 14.65 5.31
C VAL A 51 4.68 15.15 5.33
N TRP A 52 4.90 16.42 5.03
CA TRP A 52 6.20 17.09 5.09
C TRP A 52 6.87 16.96 6.46
N LYS A 53 6.13 17.19 7.55
CA LYS A 53 6.65 16.98 8.90
C LYS A 53 7.00 15.52 9.17
N CYS A 54 6.22 14.55 8.69
CA CYS A 54 6.54 13.12 8.85
C CYS A 54 7.78 12.70 8.06
N ILE A 55 7.92 13.17 6.82
CA ILE A 55 9.10 12.94 5.98
C ILE A 55 10.34 13.55 6.62
N ALA A 56 10.27 14.82 7.05
CA ALA A 56 11.39 15.49 7.71
C ALA A 56 11.79 14.81 9.04
N LYS A 57 10.82 14.38 9.86
CA LYS A 57 11.10 13.58 11.07
C LYS A 57 11.79 12.26 10.74
N SER A 58 11.37 11.60 9.67
CA SER A 58 11.98 10.35 9.20
C SER A 58 13.41 10.62 8.73
N ALA A 59 13.65 11.70 8.00
CA ALA A 59 14.98 12.15 7.57
C ALA A 59 15.92 12.36 8.77
N ILE A 60 15.51 13.13 9.78
CA ILE A 60 16.32 13.37 10.99
C ILE A 60 16.55 12.07 11.76
N SER A 61 15.51 11.27 11.97
CA SER A 61 15.63 10.01 12.71
C SER A 61 16.54 9.01 12.00
N GLY A 62 16.44 8.95 10.67
CA GLY A 62 17.34 8.15 9.82
C GLY A 62 18.77 8.68 9.85
N PHE A 63 18.97 9.99 9.80
CA PHE A 63 20.30 10.58 9.95
C PHE A 63 20.93 10.19 11.29
N VAL A 64 20.17 10.31 12.39
CA VAL A 64 20.60 9.90 13.72
C VAL A 64 20.96 8.41 13.75
N LEU A 65 20.15 7.56 13.13
CA LEU A 65 20.43 6.13 13.03
C LEU A 65 21.74 5.84 12.27
N LEU A 66 21.98 6.59 11.19
CA LEU A 66 23.11 6.36 10.29
C LEU A 66 24.43 6.96 10.80
N TYR A 67 24.40 8.10 11.48
CA TYR A 67 25.60 8.86 11.87
C TYR A 67 25.69 9.21 13.36
N GLY A 68 24.65 8.93 14.15
CA GLY A 68 24.59 9.23 15.57
C GLY A 68 24.08 10.64 15.89
N ASN A 69 23.71 10.84 17.16
CA ASN A 69 23.11 12.07 17.67
C ASN A 69 24.02 13.29 17.55
N GLU A 70 25.29 13.15 17.95
CA GLU A 70 26.24 14.28 17.96
C GLU A 70 26.43 14.85 16.56
N ARG A 71 26.57 13.97 15.55
CA ARG A 71 26.68 14.37 14.16
C ARG A 71 25.40 15.02 13.65
N ALA A 72 24.24 14.48 14.02
CA ALA A 72 22.95 15.06 13.64
C ALA A 72 22.80 16.50 14.15
N LEU A 73 23.20 16.78 15.40
CA LEU A 73 23.13 18.12 15.97
C LEU A 73 24.04 19.13 15.27
N ALA A 74 25.19 18.67 14.76
CA ALA A 74 26.17 19.49 14.08
C ALA A 74 25.85 19.75 12.59
N VAL A 75 25.26 18.76 11.91
CA VAL A 75 25.03 18.82 10.45
C VAL A 75 23.63 19.33 10.11
N ILE A 76 22.62 18.98 10.90
CA ILE A 76 21.24 19.35 10.59
C ILE A 76 20.99 20.78 11.05
N ASP A 77 20.60 21.62 10.11
CA ASP A 77 20.31 23.02 10.34
C ASP A 77 19.28 23.19 11.44
N ARG A 78 19.47 24.24 12.22
CA ARG A 78 18.55 24.59 13.30
C ARG A 78 17.15 24.84 12.76
N ASP A 79 17.04 25.52 11.63
CA ASP A 79 15.76 25.89 11.03
C ASP A 79 14.94 24.65 10.62
N VAL A 80 15.59 23.58 10.15
CA VAL A 80 14.91 22.30 9.86
C VAL A 80 14.34 21.68 11.14
N ARG A 81 15.10 21.73 12.25
CA ARG A 81 14.65 21.22 13.56
C ARG A 81 13.50 22.07 14.11
N ASP A 82 13.62 23.39 14.04
CA ASP A 82 12.62 24.34 14.53
C ASP A 82 11.33 24.25 13.68
N ALA A 83 11.43 24.08 12.37
CA ALA A 83 10.29 23.82 11.48
C ALA A 83 9.52 22.53 11.85
N ILE A 84 10.21 21.48 12.30
CA ILE A 84 9.58 20.23 12.76
C ILE A 84 8.87 20.41 14.10
N ILE A 85 9.54 21.05 15.07
CA ILE A 85 9.08 21.18 16.46
C ILE A 85 8.01 22.27 16.57
N CYS A 86 8.36 23.46 16.12
CA CYS A 86 7.57 24.69 16.26
C CYS A 86 6.65 24.92 15.07
N GLY A 87 7.00 24.39 13.88
CA GLY A 87 6.25 24.66 12.65
C GLY A 87 6.70 25.91 11.90
N GLU A 88 7.73 26.60 12.39
CA GLU A 88 8.30 27.82 11.83
C GLU A 88 9.83 27.69 11.77
N PRO A 89 10.49 27.98 10.63
CA PRO A 89 9.89 28.30 9.32
C PRO A 89 9.06 27.13 8.75
N ALA A 90 8.38 27.35 7.63
CA ALA A 90 7.46 26.34 7.11
C ALA A 90 8.25 25.12 6.59
N ILE A 91 7.87 23.91 6.99
CA ILE A 91 8.68 22.71 6.70
C ILE A 91 8.82 22.39 5.19
N ASN A 92 7.91 22.90 4.36
CA ASN A 92 7.95 22.79 2.90
C ASN A 92 9.01 23.71 2.24
N GLU A 93 9.71 24.53 3.02
CA GLU A 93 10.94 25.21 2.60
C GLU A 93 12.15 24.28 2.55
N PHE A 94 12.06 23.10 3.18
CA PHE A 94 13.18 22.15 3.26
C PHE A 94 12.86 20.81 2.59
N CYS A 95 11.59 20.48 2.41
CA CYS A 95 11.19 19.17 1.90
C CYS A 95 9.95 19.20 1.02
N GLY A 96 9.81 18.16 0.20
CA GLY A 96 8.66 17.96 -0.64
C GLY A 96 8.77 16.69 -1.47
N TRP A 97 7.79 16.49 -2.35
CA TRP A 97 7.89 15.54 -3.45
C TRP A 97 9.14 15.81 -4.25
N ASP A 98 9.86 14.76 -4.63
CA ASP A 98 11.06 14.91 -5.43
C ASP A 98 11.17 13.84 -6.50
N PHE A 99 10.57 14.15 -7.64
CA PHE A 99 10.64 13.32 -8.83
C PHE A 99 11.52 13.96 -9.91
N VAL A 100 11.80 15.26 -9.80
CA VAL A 100 12.49 16.04 -10.84
C VAL A 100 14.01 16.05 -10.62
N ASN A 101 14.48 16.04 -9.36
CA ASN A 101 15.92 15.94 -9.12
C ASN A 101 16.45 14.55 -9.50
N PRO A 102 17.73 14.46 -9.91
CA PRO A 102 18.40 13.18 -10.06
C PRO A 102 18.38 12.41 -8.72
N TRP A 103 18.07 11.12 -8.79
CA TRP A 103 18.00 10.26 -7.61
C TRP A 103 19.34 9.56 -7.36
N PRO A 104 19.70 9.21 -6.10
CA PRO A 104 20.86 8.40 -5.81
C PRO A 104 20.90 7.09 -6.60
N THR A 105 22.08 6.73 -7.11
CA THR A 105 22.26 5.44 -7.77
C THR A 105 22.59 4.39 -6.73
N ILE A 106 21.69 3.44 -6.55
CA ILE A 106 21.87 2.33 -5.62
C ILE A 106 22.67 1.24 -6.33
N SER A 107 23.85 0.94 -5.79
CA SER A 107 24.73 -0.11 -6.29
C SER A 107 24.45 -1.47 -5.62
N LYS A 108 24.00 -1.44 -4.37
CA LYS A 108 23.82 -2.62 -3.55
C LYS A 108 22.75 -2.40 -2.49
N ILE A 109 21.92 -3.41 -2.27
CA ILE A 109 21.02 -3.50 -1.12
C ILE A 109 21.23 -4.87 -0.48
N GLU A 110 21.67 -4.90 0.78
CA GLU A 110 21.95 -6.14 1.48
C GLU A 110 21.24 -6.23 2.82
N PRO A 111 20.82 -7.42 3.25
CA PRO A 111 20.27 -7.62 4.58
C PRO A 111 21.26 -7.17 5.65
N HIS A 112 20.76 -6.42 6.64
CA HIS A 112 21.55 -6.04 7.78
C HIS A 112 22.01 -7.29 8.55
N HIS A 113 23.18 -7.26 9.20
CA HIS A 113 23.75 -8.42 9.93
C HIS A 113 22.85 -8.99 11.05
N LYS A 114 21.84 -8.24 11.51
CA LYS A 114 20.83 -8.70 12.48
C LYS A 114 19.59 -9.32 11.85
N CYS A 115 19.48 -9.27 10.52
CA CYS A 115 18.35 -9.68 9.71
C CYS A 115 18.85 -10.60 8.57
N ILE A 116 19.76 -11.52 8.89
CA ILE A 116 20.35 -12.43 7.89
C ILE A 116 19.23 -13.25 7.24
N GLY A 117 19.21 -13.29 5.91
CA GLY A 117 18.18 -13.98 5.13
C GLY A 117 16.90 -13.17 4.90
N ALA A 118 16.85 -11.89 5.28
CA ALA A 118 15.74 -11.04 4.90
C ALA A 118 15.69 -10.86 3.37
N GLU A 119 14.50 -10.95 2.80
CA GLU A 119 14.26 -10.79 1.37
C GLU A 119 13.60 -9.44 1.06
N LEU A 120 13.95 -8.90 -0.11
CA LEU A 120 13.33 -7.70 -0.65
C LEU A 120 11.91 -8.04 -1.13
N SER A 121 10.98 -7.18 -0.79
CA SER A 121 9.58 -7.23 -1.19
C SER A 121 9.26 -6.38 -2.43
N GLY A 122 10.17 -5.47 -2.83
CA GLY A 122 9.91 -4.46 -3.86
C GLY A 122 9.17 -3.22 -3.34
N PHE A 123 8.76 -3.20 -2.07
CA PHE A 123 8.07 -2.08 -1.42
C PHE A 123 8.87 -1.48 -0.28
N GLU A 124 10.18 -1.60 -0.33
CA GLU A 124 11.05 -1.11 0.73
C GLU A 124 10.82 0.39 0.96
N HIS A 125 10.81 0.78 2.24
CA HIS A 125 10.93 2.18 2.60
C HIS A 125 12.41 2.45 2.79
N SER A 126 12.99 3.25 1.88
CA SER A 126 14.41 3.57 1.89
C SER A 126 14.64 5.00 2.36
N LEU A 127 15.76 5.18 3.06
CA LEU A 127 16.29 6.47 3.45
C LEU A 127 17.78 6.46 3.15
N ILE A 128 18.20 7.39 2.32
CA ILE A 128 19.60 7.58 1.92
C ILE A 128 19.98 9.00 2.31
N VAL A 129 21.11 9.14 2.98
CA VAL A 129 21.70 10.44 3.28
C VAL A 129 23.04 10.53 2.58
N THR A 130 23.23 11.60 1.83
CA THR A 130 24.48 11.89 1.14
C THR A 130 24.65 13.38 0.94
N GLU A 131 25.86 13.80 0.61
CA GLU A 131 26.15 15.16 0.19
C GLU A 131 26.00 15.29 -1.33
N VAL A 132 25.41 16.40 -1.77
CA VAL A 132 25.22 16.76 -3.18
C VAL A 132 25.56 18.23 -3.35
N GLY A 133 26.71 18.51 -3.95
CA GLY A 133 27.27 19.86 -3.95
C GLY A 133 27.53 20.34 -2.52
N ASP A 134 27.02 21.52 -2.18
CA ASP A 134 27.23 22.16 -0.87
C ASP A 134 26.18 21.75 0.18
N LEU A 135 25.31 20.79 -0.13
CA LEU A 135 24.19 20.40 0.73
C LEU A 135 24.27 18.95 1.17
N THR A 136 23.88 18.72 2.42
CA THR A 136 23.52 17.41 2.94
C THR A 136 22.03 17.16 2.68
N VAL A 137 21.72 16.08 1.96
CA VAL A 137 20.35 15.77 1.53
C VAL A 137 19.95 14.38 2.00
N ALA A 138 18.74 14.26 2.55
CA ALA A 138 18.09 12.98 2.79
C ALA A 138 17.08 12.69 1.67
N PHE A 139 17.31 11.60 0.94
CA PHE A 139 16.41 11.04 -0.06
C PHE A 139 15.60 9.92 0.60
N ILE A 140 14.28 10.00 0.50
CA ILE A 140 13.35 9.05 1.11
C ILE A 140 12.45 8.50 0.01
N GLU A 141 12.37 7.18 -0.08
CA GLU A 141 11.44 6.47 -0.95
C GLU A 141 10.52 5.61 -0.09
N ILE A 142 9.21 5.69 -0.35
CA ILE A 142 8.19 4.94 0.36
C ILE A 142 7.48 4.02 -0.64
N PHE A 143 7.25 2.78 -0.22
CA PHE A 143 6.66 1.69 -1.01
C PHE A 143 7.26 1.57 -2.43
N GLY A 144 8.58 1.73 -2.57
CA GLY A 144 9.27 1.55 -3.85
C GLY A 144 8.89 2.52 -4.98
N GLY A 145 8.21 3.65 -4.68
CA GLY A 145 7.79 4.57 -5.74
C GLY A 145 7.52 6.01 -5.34
N TRP A 146 7.17 6.28 -4.07
CA TRP A 146 6.92 7.64 -3.61
C TRP A 146 8.21 8.30 -3.11
N ARG A 147 8.69 9.30 -3.84
CA ARG A 147 9.99 9.93 -3.62
C ARG A 147 9.90 11.31 -2.99
N PHE A 148 10.69 11.51 -1.96
CA PHE A 148 10.79 12.76 -1.23
C PHE A 148 12.25 13.12 -0.97
N SER A 149 12.55 14.40 -0.90
CA SER A 149 13.85 14.86 -0.42
C SER A 149 13.70 15.88 0.69
N VAL A 150 14.73 15.93 1.54
CA VAL A 150 14.87 16.91 2.63
C VAL A 150 16.27 17.48 2.56
N ALA A 151 16.39 18.79 2.35
CA ALA A 151 17.63 19.51 2.56
C ALA A 151 17.87 19.63 4.07
N LEU A 152 18.92 18.99 4.58
CA LEU A 152 19.19 18.93 6.02
C LEU A 152 20.09 20.05 6.51
N GLY A 153 21.00 20.51 5.66
CA GLY A 153 21.97 21.55 6.00
C GLY A 153 23.17 21.52 5.05
N PRO A 154 24.27 22.22 5.37
CA PRO A 154 25.46 22.26 4.53
C PRO A 154 26.21 20.92 4.48
N ALA A 155 27.01 20.74 3.44
CA ALA A 155 27.97 19.63 3.33
C ALA A 155 29.08 19.78 4.40
N THR A 156 29.42 18.67 5.06
CA THR A 156 30.40 18.58 6.15
C THR A 156 31.38 17.40 6.01
N GLY A 157 31.42 16.76 4.84
CA GLY A 157 32.23 15.60 4.53
C GLY A 157 31.69 14.30 5.11
N ILE A 158 30.37 14.11 5.18
CA ILE A 158 29.78 12.82 5.56
C ILE A 158 29.77 11.84 4.38
N PRO A 159 30.08 10.55 4.61
CA PRO A 159 30.00 9.54 3.55
C PRO A 159 28.55 9.24 3.21
N PHE A 160 28.30 8.72 2.00
CA PHE A 160 27.01 8.13 1.64
C PHE A 160 26.64 7.00 2.61
N ARG A 161 25.42 7.03 3.16
CA ARG A 161 24.82 5.87 3.84
C ARG A 161 23.34 5.81 3.56
N GLY A 162 22.81 4.60 3.42
CA GLY A 162 21.39 4.39 3.38
C GLY A 162 20.94 3.14 4.11
N VAL A 163 19.66 3.13 4.43
CA VAL A 163 18.96 2.02 5.06
C VAL A 163 17.63 1.82 4.36
N ALA A 164 17.20 0.57 4.22
CA ALA A 164 15.85 0.22 3.79
C ALA A 164 15.19 -0.67 4.84
N ILE A 165 13.87 -0.59 4.91
CA ILE A 165 13.04 -1.52 5.68
C ILE A 165 11.99 -2.13 4.76
N ASN A 166 11.74 -3.43 4.91
CA ASN A 166 10.60 -4.07 4.25
C ASN A 166 9.36 -3.90 5.16
N PRO A 167 8.38 -3.05 4.79
CA PRO A 167 7.22 -2.76 5.62
C PRO A 167 6.21 -3.92 5.66
N ARG A 168 6.38 -4.93 4.81
CA ARG A 168 5.48 -6.09 4.68
C ARG A 168 5.98 -7.30 5.48
N SER A 169 7.21 -7.25 5.98
CA SER A 169 7.77 -8.34 6.77
C SER A 169 7.10 -8.43 8.15
N VAL A 170 6.76 -9.66 8.56
CA VAL A 170 6.20 -9.95 9.89
C VAL A 170 7.21 -9.65 11.01
N SER A 171 8.51 -9.68 10.69
CA SER A 171 9.60 -9.35 11.60
C SER A 171 10.43 -8.18 11.06
N PRO A 172 11.15 -7.42 11.90
CA PRO A 172 11.95 -6.29 11.44
C PRO A 172 13.00 -6.73 10.40
N ALA A 173 12.73 -6.43 9.13
CA ALA A 173 13.64 -6.70 8.00
C ALA A 173 14.29 -5.40 7.58
N ARG A 174 15.58 -5.27 7.88
CA ARG A 174 16.39 -4.07 7.61
C ARG A 174 17.48 -4.40 6.61
N PHE A 175 17.77 -3.44 5.76
CA PHE A 175 18.77 -3.53 4.71
C PHE A 175 19.72 -2.33 4.77
N VAL A 176 20.98 -2.58 4.46
CA VAL A 176 21.99 -1.52 4.25
C VAL A 176 22.05 -1.22 2.77
N ILE A 177 22.11 0.06 2.42
CA ILE A 177 22.17 0.53 1.04
C ILE A 177 23.54 1.15 0.79
N GLU A 178 24.17 0.72 -0.30
CA GLU A 178 25.40 1.30 -0.83
C GLU A 178 25.12 1.91 -2.21
N GLY A 179 25.72 3.06 -2.48
CA GLY A 179 25.47 3.77 -3.72
C GLY A 179 26.30 5.02 -3.86
N THR A 180 25.95 5.82 -4.85
CA THR A 180 26.61 7.08 -5.16
C THR A 180 25.62 8.24 -5.12
N ALA A 181 26.10 9.39 -4.68
CA ALA A 181 25.36 10.63 -4.70
C ALA A 181 24.97 11.01 -6.15
N PRO A 182 23.80 11.65 -6.35
CA PRO A 182 23.50 12.28 -7.63
C PRO A 182 24.47 13.43 -7.93
N SER A 183 24.56 13.83 -9.19
CA SER A 183 25.47 14.90 -9.64
C SER A 183 25.03 16.30 -9.23
N SER A 184 23.74 16.51 -8.97
CA SER A 184 23.17 17.81 -8.64
C SER A 184 21.88 17.64 -7.83
N TYR A 185 21.53 18.69 -7.09
CA TYR A 185 20.30 18.76 -6.31
C TYR A 185 19.81 20.20 -6.28
N VAL A 186 18.53 20.40 -6.56
CA VAL A 186 17.84 21.67 -6.39
C VAL A 186 16.95 21.59 -5.14
N PRO A 187 17.19 22.43 -4.13
CA PRO A 187 16.37 22.47 -2.92
C PRO A 187 14.88 22.64 -3.23
N ARG A 188 14.06 21.94 -2.47
CA ARG A 188 12.59 22.05 -2.58
C ARG A 188 12.15 23.36 -1.94
N THR A 189 11.23 24.06 -2.59
CA THR A 189 10.59 25.29 -2.09
C THR A 189 9.08 25.09 -1.98
N PRO A 190 8.35 25.98 -1.28
CA PRO A 190 6.89 25.94 -1.21
C PRO A 190 6.20 25.91 -2.59
N GLU A 191 6.82 26.48 -3.63
CA GLU A 191 6.32 26.54 -5.00
C GLU A 191 6.64 25.31 -5.83
N SER A 192 7.60 24.46 -5.41
CA SER A 192 8.07 23.34 -6.23
C SER A 192 6.94 22.40 -6.63
N PHE A 193 6.02 22.06 -5.72
CA PHE A 193 4.87 21.22 -6.06
C PHE A 193 3.96 21.87 -7.12
N ARG A 194 3.74 23.18 -7.05
CA ARG A 194 2.93 23.90 -8.03
C ARG A 194 3.60 23.91 -9.40
N ALA A 195 4.91 24.20 -9.43
CA ALA A 195 5.69 24.24 -10.67
C ALA A 195 5.76 22.85 -11.34
N GLU A 196 5.81 21.79 -10.54
CA GLU A 196 6.03 20.41 -10.98
C GLU A 196 4.77 19.53 -10.86
N HIS A 197 3.60 20.16 -10.78
CA HIS A 197 2.34 19.49 -10.43
C HIS A 197 2.02 18.32 -11.37
N SER A 198 2.07 18.54 -12.69
CA SER A 198 1.76 17.51 -13.68
C SER A 198 2.70 16.30 -13.57
N PHE A 199 4.00 16.56 -13.39
CA PHE A 199 5.01 15.53 -13.27
C PHE A 199 4.86 14.73 -11.97
N THR A 200 4.64 15.44 -10.85
CA THR A 200 4.38 14.83 -9.55
C THR A 200 3.12 13.97 -9.57
N MET A 201 2.04 14.44 -10.20
CA MET A 201 0.80 13.68 -10.31
C MET A 201 0.96 12.42 -11.18
N ALA A 202 1.70 12.51 -12.29
CA ALA A 202 1.99 11.35 -13.14
C ALA A 202 2.85 10.32 -12.40
N ALA A 203 3.87 10.76 -11.67
CA ALA A 203 4.72 9.89 -10.86
C ALA A 203 3.93 9.22 -9.72
N ASN A 204 3.08 9.98 -9.02
CA ASN A 204 2.18 9.45 -7.99
C ASN A 204 1.20 8.41 -8.54
N LYS A 205 0.66 8.64 -9.74
CA LYS A 205 -0.20 7.66 -10.41
C LYS A 205 0.58 6.38 -10.72
N THR A 206 1.79 6.51 -11.26
CA THR A 206 2.65 5.36 -11.58
C THR A 206 2.98 4.53 -10.34
N ALA A 207 3.37 5.19 -9.24
CA ALA A 207 3.62 4.50 -7.97
C ALA A 207 2.37 3.80 -7.41
N SER A 208 1.21 4.47 -7.47
CA SER A 208 -0.07 3.87 -7.05
C SER A 208 -0.45 2.66 -7.90
N ASP A 209 -0.34 2.78 -9.22
CA ASP A 209 -0.69 1.72 -10.16
C ASP A 209 0.23 0.50 -9.95
N HIS A 210 1.52 0.70 -9.72
CA HIS A 210 2.48 -0.37 -9.41
C HIS A 210 2.10 -1.15 -8.14
N VAL A 211 1.78 -0.43 -7.05
CA VAL A 211 1.36 -1.06 -5.78
C VAL A 211 0.07 -1.87 -5.98
N LEU A 212 -0.92 -1.30 -6.67
CA LEU A 212 -2.21 -1.96 -6.92
C LEU A 212 -2.08 -3.19 -7.82
N GLU A 213 -1.25 -3.10 -8.86
CA GLU A 213 -0.98 -4.23 -9.76
C GLU A 213 -0.37 -5.40 -8.99
N GLN A 214 0.66 -5.13 -8.18
CA GLN A 214 1.34 -6.16 -7.42
C GLN A 214 0.42 -6.78 -6.34
N TRP A 215 -0.37 -5.97 -5.62
CA TRP A 215 -1.37 -6.50 -4.68
C TRP A 215 -2.44 -7.32 -5.38
N SER A 216 -2.84 -6.93 -6.59
CA SER A 216 -3.79 -7.71 -7.40
C SER A 216 -3.19 -9.08 -7.74
N VAL A 217 -1.96 -9.12 -8.24
CA VAL A 217 -1.24 -10.37 -8.56
C VAL A 217 -1.14 -11.29 -7.34
N GLU A 218 -0.73 -10.75 -6.20
CA GLU A 218 -0.57 -11.50 -4.96
C GLU A 218 -1.91 -12.01 -4.41
N SER A 219 -2.95 -11.16 -4.39
CA SER A 219 -4.30 -11.53 -3.97
C SER A 219 -4.87 -12.64 -4.85
N HIS A 220 -4.67 -12.55 -6.17
CA HIS A 220 -5.07 -13.62 -7.07
C HIS A 220 -4.29 -14.92 -6.83
N ALA A 221 -2.99 -14.84 -6.54
CA ALA A 221 -2.18 -16.02 -6.23
C ALA A 221 -2.61 -16.69 -4.90
N GLU A 222 -2.83 -15.90 -3.85
CA GLU A 222 -3.32 -16.39 -2.55
C GLU A 222 -4.71 -17.02 -2.69
N ASN A 223 -5.62 -16.35 -3.40
CA ASN A 223 -6.95 -16.88 -3.63
C ASN A 223 -6.92 -18.19 -4.43
N ARG A 224 -6.07 -18.31 -5.46
CA ARG A 224 -5.86 -19.58 -6.19
C ARG A 224 -5.36 -20.67 -5.25
N SER A 225 -4.33 -20.39 -4.45
CA SER A 225 -3.80 -21.36 -3.48
C SER A 225 -4.86 -21.84 -2.49
N ARG A 226 -5.65 -20.91 -1.94
CA ARG A 226 -6.75 -21.21 -1.02
C ARG A 226 -7.82 -22.08 -1.68
N LEU A 227 -8.22 -21.75 -2.91
CA LEU A 227 -9.20 -22.52 -3.68
C LEU A 227 -8.69 -23.93 -3.97
N THR A 228 -7.43 -24.08 -4.37
CA THR A 228 -6.80 -25.39 -4.59
C THR A 228 -6.73 -26.21 -3.31
N GLN A 229 -6.39 -25.60 -2.17
CA GLN A 229 -6.36 -26.29 -0.89
C GLN A 229 -7.76 -26.74 -0.43
N ASP A 230 -8.77 -25.88 -0.58
CA ASP A 230 -10.18 -26.19 -0.29
C ASP A 230 -10.65 -27.39 -1.15
N LEU A 231 -10.36 -27.36 -2.46
CA LEU A 231 -10.67 -28.45 -3.38
C LEU A 231 -9.99 -29.77 -2.97
N ASN A 232 -8.67 -29.74 -2.74
CA ASN A 232 -7.92 -30.94 -2.34
C ASN A 232 -8.42 -31.52 -1.01
N THR A 233 -8.80 -30.65 -0.06
CA THR A 233 -9.34 -31.09 1.23
C THR A 233 -10.70 -31.77 1.07
N LYS A 234 -11.61 -31.16 0.29
CA LYS A 234 -12.93 -31.75 0.00
C LYS A 234 -12.81 -33.07 -0.77
N LEU A 235 -11.95 -33.14 -1.80
CA LEU A 235 -11.72 -34.35 -2.57
C LEU A 235 -11.10 -35.48 -1.73
N GLY A 236 -10.19 -35.14 -0.81
CA GLY A 236 -9.58 -36.12 0.10
C GLY A 236 -10.55 -36.67 1.15
N ALA A 237 -11.69 -36.02 1.37
CA ALA A 237 -12.75 -36.45 2.28
C ALA A 237 -13.91 -37.18 1.58
N ALA A 238 -13.92 -37.21 0.25
CA ALA A 238 -14.97 -37.87 -0.52
C ALA A 238 -14.77 -39.40 -0.50
N GLU A 239 -15.83 -40.13 -0.19
CA GLU A 239 -15.79 -41.60 -0.09
C GLU A 239 -16.22 -42.27 -1.40
N THR A 240 -16.90 -41.53 -2.28
CA THR A 240 -17.46 -42.03 -3.55
C THR A 240 -17.09 -41.14 -4.75
N GLU A 241 -17.12 -41.73 -5.94
CA GLU A 241 -16.89 -41.03 -7.20
C GLU A 241 -17.97 -39.95 -7.48
N GLU A 242 -19.22 -40.22 -7.09
CA GLU A 242 -20.35 -39.28 -7.21
C GLU A 242 -20.16 -38.03 -6.33
N GLU A 243 -19.64 -38.18 -5.11
CA GLU A 243 -19.28 -37.05 -4.24
C GLU A 243 -18.12 -36.24 -4.82
N GLN A 244 -17.12 -36.90 -5.41
CA GLN A 244 -15.99 -36.22 -6.07
C GLN A 244 -16.47 -35.38 -7.26
N GLU A 245 -17.34 -35.92 -8.12
CA GLU A 245 -17.94 -35.18 -9.24
C GLU A 245 -18.76 -33.97 -8.76
N ALA A 246 -19.55 -34.14 -7.70
CA ALA A 246 -20.31 -33.04 -7.11
C ALA A 246 -19.42 -31.91 -6.57
N ILE A 247 -18.32 -32.26 -5.89
CA ILE A 247 -17.33 -31.31 -5.37
C ILE A 247 -16.65 -30.53 -6.51
N ILE A 248 -16.25 -31.22 -7.58
CA ILE A 248 -15.65 -30.59 -8.77
C ILE A 248 -16.66 -29.64 -9.43
N GLY A 249 -17.92 -30.06 -9.56
CA GLY A 249 -18.99 -29.24 -10.12
C GLY A 249 -19.31 -27.99 -9.29
N GLU A 250 -19.24 -28.07 -7.95
CA GLU A 250 -19.37 -26.91 -7.05
C GLU A 250 -18.17 -25.96 -7.22
N PHE A 251 -16.96 -26.52 -7.30
CA PHE A 251 -15.74 -25.75 -7.47
C PHE A 251 -15.70 -24.96 -8.78
N ILE A 252 -16.04 -25.61 -9.91
CA ILE A 252 -16.08 -24.96 -11.23
C ILE A 252 -17.09 -23.81 -11.21
N ARG A 253 -18.28 -24.01 -10.63
CA ARG A 253 -19.28 -22.94 -10.47
C ARG A 253 -18.73 -21.77 -9.65
N LYS A 254 -18.12 -22.05 -8.50
CA LYS A 254 -17.52 -21.02 -7.63
C LYS A 254 -16.45 -20.20 -8.34
N VAL A 255 -15.58 -20.84 -9.14
CA VAL A 255 -14.55 -20.14 -9.93
C VAL A 255 -15.19 -19.33 -11.05
N ALA A 256 -16.11 -19.91 -11.82
CA ALA A 256 -16.81 -19.23 -12.90
C ALA A 256 -17.56 -17.98 -12.40
N THR A 257 -18.23 -18.05 -11.24
CA THR A 257 -18.92 -16.89 -10.68
C THR A 257 -17.95 -15.77 -10.25
N LEU A 258 -16.79 -16.12 -9.69
CA LEU A 258 -15.78 -15.14 -9.30
C LEU A 258 -15.19 -14.40 -10.52
N GLU A 259 -15.05 -15.08 -11.66
CA GLU A 259 -14.47 -14.52 -12.89
C GLU A 259 -15.50 -13.78 -13.75
N GLN A 260 -16.73 -14.30 -13.84
CA GLN A 260 -17.77 -13.85 -14.79
C GLN A 260 -18.88 -13.00 -14.17
N GLY A 261 -18.98 -12.86 -12.85
CA GLY A 261 -20.11 -12.18 -12.20
C GLY A 261 -20.36 -10.74 -12.69
N GLU A 262 -21.63 -10.31 -12.74
CA GLU A 262 -22.04 -8.97 -13.17
C GLU A 262 -21.76 -7.87 -12.12
N ALA A 263 -21.66 -6.62 -12.57
CA ALA A 263 -21.43 -5.44 -11.73
C ALA A 263 -22.67 -5.08 -10.89
N TRP A 264 -22.43 -4.47 -9.72
CA TRP A 264 -23.44 -4.12 -8.71
C TRP A 264 -24.56 -3.18 -9.21
N GLU A 265 -24.33 -2.45 -10.30
CA GLU A 265 -25.19 -1.35 -10.76
C GLU A 265 -26.39 -1.79 -11.61
N THR A 266 -26.35 -2.95 -12.26
CA THR A 266 -27.42 -3.39 -13.18
C THR A 266 -28.64 -4.00 -12.49
N ALA A 267 -28.52 -4.43 -11.23
CA ALA A 267 -29.61 -5.15 -10.54
C ALA A 267 -30.46 -4.30 -9.59
N LEU A 268 -30.10 -3.03 -9.33
CA LEU A 268 -30.87 -2.17 -8.43
C LEU A 268 -32.15 -1.60 -9.07
N ASN A 269 -32.26 -1.62 -10.41
CA ASN A 269 -33.38 -1.02 -11.15
C ASN A 269 -34.30 -2.04 -11.85
N LEU A 270 -34.03 -3.34 -11.76
CA LEU A 270 -34.89 -4.35 -12.36
C LEU A 270 -35.93 -4.83 -11.33
N THR A 271 -37.08 -4.15 -11.30
CA THR A 271 -38.32 -4.80 -10.87
C THR A 271 -38.69 -5.87 -11.91
N PHE A 272 -39.17 -7.05 -11.47
CA PHE A 272 -39.57 -8.21 -12.29
C PHE A 272 -40.78 -7.93 -13.21
N GLY A 273 -40.71 -6.89 -14.04
CA GLY A 273 -41.71 -6.54 -15.05
C GLY A 273 -41.15 -6.34 -16.46
N ASP A 274 -39.83 -6.16 -16.61
CA ASP A 274 -39.23 -5.78 -17.90
C ASP A 274 -38.52 -6.94 -18.63
N ASN A 275 -38.98 -8.18 -18.42
CA ASN A 275 -38.60 -9.31 -19.27
C ASN A 275 -39.88 -10.01 -19.76
N GLU A 276 -40.46 -9.48 -20.85
CA GLU A 276 -41.05 -10.31 -21.91
C GLU A 276 -40.01 -10.48 -23.02
#